data_AF-A0A2Z6D3J5-F1
#
_entry.id   AF-A0A2Z6D3J5-F1
#
_cell.length_a   1.000
_cell.length_b   1.000
_cell.length_c   1.000
_cell.angle_alpha   90.00
_cell.angle_beta   90.00
_cell.angle_gamma   90.00
#
_symmetry.space_group_name_H-M   'P 1'
#
loop_
_entity.id
_entity.type
_entity.pdbx_description
1 polymer ?
#
loop_
_entity_poly.entity_id
_entity_poly.type
_entity_poly.pdbx_seq_one_letter_code
_entity_poly.pdbx_strand_id
1 'polypeptide(L)'
;MKYDRSKFRKLIEALTTQELNKSLDDFAAVRNQFTDGQEKYLRDNIILDYFEKHQEEIDKFFKKIEDIQPQVYENYKNKITFVREEVPQEYIKKLLNILSKKLDSSLFLVNSFLLISKFIEEFVLDKMGLQNKLEDLAIKPVSDKICPLIACSEWCRSEFYGQSSQNKNFLSLAEEIKSWQNEVIRYRQEARLDKIKCFVRESVDKFKELINEEELRIQIEIEPEVDGKRNTGQPTGLFFLNMNLWIKSQELPLGRFAEKVVLQPEQFEEGNFEEKRNILRMCLEKSDFLSDLIRKTRYSLPQNKKPAIEFFIPLEFYHESLEKISFMRGKKREFLGKEYVIFINSYERYFDPDFREIRDEIYEQKKALWLNNDTLNSEIYYIGIKPSKSDLEMIEEAKAIAVWSRCLENSLTEGNDIKISEWKNWPDTIHKLRKKGEDLEITLFWDDLYPKPSQRCRPLNTNVVE
;
A
#
# COMPACT_ATOMS: atom_id res chain seq x y z
N MET A 1 -14.62 -17.09 -16.85
CA MET A 1 -14.45 -17.79 -18.15
C MET A 1 -14.59 -16.74 -19.25
N LYS A 2 -13.49 -16.26 -19.87
CA LYS A 2 -13.54 -15.20 -20.90
C LYS A 2 -13.54 -15.82 -22.29
N TYR A 3 -14.50 -15.39 -23.09
CA TYR A 3 -14.70 -15.75 -24.49
C TYR A 3 -14.05 -14.69 -25.38
N ASP A 4 -13.70 -15.07 -26.61
CA ASP A 4 -13.19 -14.15 -27.62
C ASP A 4 -14.32 -13.16 -28.00
N ARG A 5 -14.11 -11.87 -27.70
CA ARG A 5 -15.08 -10.80 -27.94
C ARG A 5 -15.45 -10.64 -29.42
N SER A 6 -14.49 -10.86 -30.33
CA SER A 6 -14.72 -10.81 -31.78
C SER A 6 -15.60 -11.96 -32.24
N LYS A 7 -15.37 -13.16 -31.71
CA LYS A 7 -16.17 -14.34 -32.02
C LYS A 7 -17.55 -14.29 -31.36
N PHE A 8 -17.65 -13.76 -30.15
CA PHE A 8 -18.92 -13.53 -29.50
C PHE A 8 -19.75 -12.48 -30.24
N ARG A 9 -19.11 -11.42 -30.74
CA ARG A 9 -19.77 -10.45 -31.63
C ARG A 9 -20.34 -11.12 -32.87
N LYS A 10 -19.58 -12.02 -33.52
CA LYS A 10 -20.08 -12.76 -34.69
C LYS A 10 -21.29 -13.65 -34.37
N LEU A 11 -21.34 -14.24 -33.18
CA LEU A 11 -22.51 -14.98 -32.72
C LEU A 11 -23.73 -14.05 -32.57
N ILE A 12 -23.55 -12.90 -31.92
CA ILE A 12 -24.62 -11.91 -31.74
C ILE A 12 -25.11 -11.38 -33.10
N GLU A 13 -24.19 -11.04 -34.00
CA GLU A 13 -24.50 -10.53 -35.33
C GLU A 13 -25.27 -11.53 -36.20
N ALA A 14 -25.08 -12.83 -35.97
CA ALA A 14 -25.74 -13.92 -36.67
C ALA A 14 -27.19 -14.17 -36.21
N LEU A 15 -27.60 -13.61 -35.07
CA LEU A 15 -28.98 -13.65 -34.61
C LEU A 15 -29.79 -12.52 -35.25
N THR A 16 -31.04 -12.82 -35.58
CA THR A 16 -32.02 -11.77 -35.91
C THR A 16 -32.33 -10.93 -34.66
N THR A 17 -32.81 -9.70 -34.87
CA THR A 17 -33.22 -8.82 -33.75
C THR A 17 -34.22 -9.48 -32.80
N GLN A 18 -35.14 -10.30 -33.34
CA GLN A 18 -36.14 -10.99 -32.54
C GLN A 18 -35.53 -12.14 -31.71
N GLU A 19 -34.64 -12.93 -32.30
CA GLU A 19 -33.93 -14.01 -31.59
C GLU A 19 -33.01 -13.46 -30.51
N LEU A 20 -32.30 -12.37 -30.80
CA LEU A 20 -31.42 -11.68 -29.83
C LEU A 20 -32.20 -11.11 -28.65
N ASN A 21 -33.37 -10.51 -28.90
CA ASN A 21 -34.20 -9.99 -27.81
C ASN A 21 -34.73 -11.13 -26.93
N LYS A 22 -35.14 -12.26 -27.52
CA LYS A 22 -35.59 -13.44 -26.76
C LYS A 22 -34.47 -14.07 -25.93
N SER A 23 -33.24 -14.13 -26.47
CA SER A 23 -32.09 -14.66 -25.70
C SER A 23 -31.72 -13.74 -24.53
N LEU A 24 -32.07 -12.45 -24.61
CA LEU A 24 -31.86 -11.45 -23.56
C LEU A 24 -33.00 -11.32 -22.53
N ASP A 25 -34.08 -12.09 -22.63
CA ASP A 25 -35.27 -11.93 -21.77
C ASP A 25 -34.99 -12.09 -20.26
N ASP A 26 -33.93 -12.83 -19.89
CA ASP A 26 -33.53 -12.99 -18.48
C ASP A 26 -32.51 -11.95 -18.02
N PHE A 27 -32.09 -11.05 -18.91
CA PHE A 27 -31.01 -10.10 -18.71
C PHE A 27 -31.56 -8.68 -18.78
N ALA A 28 -32.48 -8.35 -17.86
CA ALA A 28 -33.15 -7.05 -17.81
C ALA A 28 -32.16 -5.89 -17.73
N ALA A 29 -31.02 -6.06 -17.05
CA ALA A 29 -29.96 -5.07 -16.96
C ALA A 29 -29.35 -4.69 -18.33
N VAL A 30 -29.31 -5.63 -19.28
CA VAL A 30 -28.85 -5.39 -20.66
C VAL A 30 -29.96 -4.76 -21.48
N ARG A 31 -31.17 -5.34 -21.41
CA ARG A 31 -32.31 -4.90 -22.21
C ARG A 31 -32.74 -3.46 -21.89
N ASN A 32 -32.65 -3.06 -20.61
CA ASN A 32 -32.98 -1.71 -20.17
C ASN A 32 -31.99 -0.64 -20.64
N GLN A 33 -30.84 -1.03 -21.19
CA GLN A 33 -29.86 -0.11 -21.78
C GLN A 33 -30.11 0.14 -23.27
N PHE A 34 -31.05 -0.58 -23.89
CA PHE A 34 -31.39 -0.36 -25.29
C PHE A 34 -32.33 0.85 -25.43
N THR A 35 -32.06 1.68 -26.43
CA THR A 35 -32.93 2.80 -26.83
C THR A 35 -33.63 2.50 -28.15
N ASP A 36 -34.83 3.05 -28.32
CA ASP A 36 -35.61 2.93 -29.57
C ASP A 36 -34.82 3.56 -30.73
N GLY A 37 -34.69 2.82 -31.83
CA GLY A 37 -33.91 3.26 -32.99
C GLY A 37 -32.38 3.18 -32.85
N GLN A 38 -31.85 2.68 -31.72
CA GLN A 38 -30.40 2.54 -31.52
C GLN A 38 -29.72 1.68 -32.58
N GLU A 39 -28.56 2.15 -33.04
CA GLU A 39 -27.75 1.48 -34.06
C GLU A 39 -27.28 0.09 -33.58
N LYS A 40 -27.30 -0.89 -34.50
CA LYS A 40 -26.99 -2.30 -34.20
C LYS A 40 -25.66 -2.48 -33.47
N TYR A 41 -24.60 -1.81 -33.92
CA TYR A 41 -23.27 -1.97 -33.32
C TYR A 41 -23.19 -1.47 -31.86
N LEU A 42 -24.00 -0.48 -31.48
CA LEU A 42 -24.05 0.02 -30.10
C LEU A 42 -24.73 -1.00 -29.19
N ARG A 43 -25.80 -1.64 -29.65
CA ARG A 43 -26.47 -2.73 -28.92
C ARG A 43 -25.54 -3.91 -28.74
N ASP A 44 -24.83 -4.29 -29.79
CA ASP A 44 -23.83 -5.37 -29.73
C ASP A 44 -22.75 -5.05 -28.69
N ASN A 45 -22.23 -3.82 -28.64
CA ASN A 45 -21.26 -3.41 -27.64
C ASN A 45 -21.78 -3.47 -26.20
N ILE A 46 -23.02 -3.03 -25.95
CA ILE A 46 -23.65 -3.12 -24.62
C ILE A 46 -23.71 -4.57 -24.14
N ILE A 47 -24.12 -5.49 -25.02
CA ILE A 47 -24.19 -6.92 -24.71
C ILE A 47 -22.78 -7.47 -24.41
N LEU A 48 -21.81 -7.15 -25.26
CA LEU A 48 -20.42 -7.60 -25.09
C LEU A 48 -19.81 -7.09 -23.78
N ASP A 49 -20.01 -5.81 -23.45
CA ASP A 49 -19.50 -5.17 -22.24
C ASP A 49 -20.14 -5.74 -20.97
N TYR A 50 -21.44 -6.05 -21.02
CA TYR A 50 -22.14 -6.66 -19.90
C TYR A 50 -21.56 -8.04 -19.56
N PHE A 51 -21.52 -8.96 -20.53
CA PHE A 51 -21.04 -10.32 -20.28
C PHE A 51 -19.50 -10.37 -20.06
N GLU A 52 -18.77 -9.31 -20.41
CA GLU A 52 -17.35 -9.19 -20.08
C GLU A 52 -17.13 -8.90 -18.59
N LYS A 53 -18.10 -8.22 -17.96
CA LYS A 53 -18.15 -7.93 -16.51
C LYS A 53 -18.85 -9.03 -15.72
N HIS A 54 -19.91 -9.63 -16.29
CA HIS A 54 -20.77 -10.65 -15.67
C HIS A 54 -20.54 -12.01 -16.33
N GLN A 55 -19.36 -12.55 -16.08
CA GLN A 55 -18.87 -13.78 -16.74
C GLN A 55 -19.66 -15.02 -16.35
N GLU A 56 -20.11 -15.07 -15.11
CA GLU A 56 -20.91 -16.12 -14.49
C GLU A 56 -22.27 -16.31 -15.18
N GLU A 57 -22.74 -15.28 -15.90
CA GLU A 57 -24.04 -15.28 -16.55
C GLU A 57 -24.00 -15.76 -18.01
N ILE A 58 -22.81 -15.88 -18.63
CA ILE A 58 -22.75 -16.12 -20.07
C ILE A 58 -23.19 -17.53 -20.48
N ASP A 59 -22.92 -18.55 -19.64
CA ASP A 59 -23.35 -19.91 -19.95
C ASP A 59 -24.88 -20.01 -20.03
N LYS A 60 -25.57 -19.21 -19.20
CA LYS A 60 -27.03 -19.07 -19.25
C LYS A 60 -27.48 -18.38 -20.55
N PHE A 61 -26.75 -17.37 -21.00
CA PHE A 61 -27.02 -16.70 -22.28
C PHE A 61 -26.81 -17.62 -23.49
N PHE A 62 -25.71 -18.39 -23.51
CA PHE A 62 -25.43 -19.36 -24.56
C PHE A 62 -26.47 -20.48 -24.61
N LYS A 63 -26.89 -20.99 -23.45
CA LYS A 63 -27.98 -21.97 -23.38
C LYS A 63 -29.28 -21.44 -23.98
N LYS A 64 -29.63 -20.18 -23.71
CA LYS A 64 -30.80 -19.56 -24.36
C LYS A 64 -30.65 -19.46 -25.87
N ILE A 65 -29.46 -19.13 -26.37
CA ILE A 65 -29.21 -19.10 -27.81
C ILE A 65 -29.30 -20.50 -28.42
N GLU A 66 -28.80 -21.53 -27.73
CA GLU A 66 -28.94 -22.94 -28.13
C GLU A 66 -30.42 -23.35 -28.22
N ASP A 67 -31.24 -22.94 -27.25
CA ASP A 67 -32.67 -23.24 -27.22
C ASP A 67 -33.46 -22.51 -28.33
N ILE A 68 -33.08 -21.27 -28.66
CA ILE A 68 -33.79 -20.43 -29.64
C ILE A 68 -33.35 -20.73 -31.07
N GLN A 69 -32.05 -20.87 -31.29
CA GLN A 69 -31.46 -21.04 -32.61
C GLN A 69 -30.26 -22.02 -32.58
N PRO A 70 -30.55 -23.34 -32.46
CA PRO A 70 -29.53 -24.36 -32.25
C PRO A 70 -28.53 -24.46 -33.41
N GLN A 71 -28.93 -24.16 -34.64
CA GLN A 71 -28.03 -24.20 -35.80
C GLN A 71 -27.00 -23.06 -35.77
N VAL A 72 -27.40 -21.85 -35.38
CA VAL A 72 -26.47 -20.74 -35.20
C VAL A 72 -25.54 -21.06 -34.03
N TYR A 73 -26.08 -21.55 -32.92
CA TYR A 73 -25.24 -21.96 -31.79
C TYR A 73 -24.20 -23.01 -32.20
N GLU A 74 -24.56 -24.13 -32.81
CA GLU A 74 -23.61 -25.18 -33.22
C GLU A 74 -22.55 -24.67 -34.23
N ASN A 75 -22.92 -23.79 -35.16
CA ASN A 75 -21.98 -23.18 -36.12
C ASN A 75 -20.92 -22.30 -35.45
N TYR A 76 -21.22 -21.78 -34.27
CA TYR A 76 -20.35 -20.89 -33.51
C TYR A 76 -19.81 -21.52 -32.22
N LYS A 77 -20.38 -22.59 -31.67
CA LYS A 77 -19.97 -23.25 -30.41
C LYS A 77 -18.53 -23.74 -30.47
N ASN A 78 -18.12 -24.32 -31.60
CA ASN A 78 -16.73 -24.76 -31.82
C ASN A 78 -15.79 -23.59 -32.17
N LYS A 79 -16.32 -22.44 -32.61
CA LYS A 79 -15.55 -21.22 -32.94
C LYS A 79 -15.38 -20.32 -31.72
N ILE A 80 -16.41 -20.23 -30.87
CA ILE A 80 -16.37 -19.92 -29.44
C ILE A 80 -15.71 -21.12 -28.75
N THR A 81 -14.62 -21.61 -29.33
CA THR A 81 -13.61 -22.34 -28.59
C THR A 81 -13.32 -21.44 -27.40
N PHE A 82 -13.47 -21.97 -26.20
CA PHE A 82 -12.86 -21.40 -25.02
C PHE A 82 -11.36 -21.38 -25.27
N VAL A 83 -10.88 -20.36 -26.00
CA VAL A 83 -9.46 -20.13 -26.23
C VAL A 83 -8.93 -19.52 -24.96
N ARG A 84 -8.88 -20.35 -23.92
CA ARG A 84 -7.76 -20.30 -23.00
C ARG A 84 -6.56 -20.78 -23.82
N GLU A 85 -6.03 -19.88 -24.62
CA GLU A 85 -4.63 -19.90 -25.04
C GLU A 85 -3.83 -19.64 -23.75
N GLU A 86 -3.90 -20.60 -22.83
CA GLU A 86 -3.29 -20.51 -21.52
C GLU A 86 -1.79 -20.51 -21.73
N VAL A 87 -1.13 -19.54 -21.11
CA VAL A 87 0.33 -19.58 -21.03
C VAL A 87 0.64 -20.79 -20.16
N PRO A 88 1.38 -21.80 -20.65
CA PRO A 88 1.63 -22.99 -19.87
C PRO A 88 2.27 -22.62 -18.53
N GLN A 89 1.87 -23.31 -17.45
CA GLN A 89 2.33 -23.02 -16.08
C GLN A 89 3.86 -23.00 -15.93
N GLU A 90 4.58 -23.78 -16.74
CA GLU A 90 6.04 -23.74 -16.83
C GLU A 90 6.60 -22.35 -17.18
N TYR A 91 5.93 -21.59 -18.05
CA TYR A 91 6.35 -20.24 -18.41
C TYR A 91 6.06 -19.24 -17.30
N ILE A 92 4.94 -19.40 -16.59
CA ILE A 92 4.64 -18.57 -15.41
C ILE A 92 5.71 -18.80 -14.34
N LYS A 93 6.05 -20.06 -14.05
CA LYS A 93 7.14 -20.43 -13.14
C LYS A 93 8.50 -19.90 -13.62
N LYS A 94 8.77 -19.92 -14.93
CA LYS A 94 10.00 -19.35 -15.50
C LYS A 94 10.08 -17.84 -15.25
N LEU A 95 9.00 -17.10 -15.48
CA LEU A 95 8.95 -15.65 -15.19
C LEU A 95 9.10 -15.37 -13.69
N LEU A 96 8.39 -16.11 -12.84
CA LEU A 96 8.51 -16.00 -11.38
C LEU A 96 9.96 -16.19 -10.93
N ASN A 97 10.66 -17.19 -11.47
CA ASN A 97 12.06 -17.45 -11.16
C ASN A 97 12.98 -16.31 -11.60
N ILE A 98 12.72 -15.71 -12.76
CA ILE A 98 13.47 -14.52 -13.23
C ILE A 98 13.26 -13.35 -12.27
N LEU A 99 12.01 -13.02 -11.95
CA LEU A 99 11.66 -11.89 -11.08
C LEU A 99 12.13 -12.10 -9.62
N SER A 100 12.12 -13.34 -9.14
CA SER A 100 12.56 -13.70 -7.78
C SER A 100 14.06 -13.47 -7.53
N LYS A 101 14.88 -13.36 -8.58
CA LYS A 101 16.32 -13.03 -8.44
C LYS A 101 16.54 -11.65 -7.79
N LYS A 102 15.56 -10.75 -7.92
CA LYS A 102 15.51 -9.42 -7.30
C LYS A 102 14.11 -9.13 -6.80
N LEU A 103 13.63 -9.96 -5.87
CA LEU A 103 12.24 -9.97 -5.43
C LEU A 103 11.73 -8.58 -5.03
N ASP A 104 12.40 -7.86 -4.13
CA ASP A 104 11.94 -6.54 -3.64
C ASP A 104 11.77 -5.52 -4.79
N SER A 105 12.76 -5.45 -5.69
CA SER A 105 12.69 -4.59 -6.87
C SER A 105 11.56 -5.03 -7.81
N SER A 106 11.42 -6.34 -8.04
CA SER A 106 10.35 -6.87 -8.87
C SER A 106 8.96 -6.60 -8.30
N LEU A 107 8.77 -6.72 -6.97
CA LEU A 107 7.50 -6.43 -6.30
C LEU A 107 7.11 -4.96 -6.47
N PHE A 108 8.06 -4.04 -6.24
CA PHE A 108 7.83 -2.61 -6.50
C PHE A 108 7.46 -2.34 -7.97
N LEU A 109 8.17 -2.97 -8.92
CA LEU A 109 7.87 -2.80 -10.35
C LEU A 109 6.51 -3.38 -10.74
N VAL A 110 6.12 -4.52 -10.19
CA VAL A 110 4.80 -5.11 -10.43
C VAL A 110 3.72 -4.22 -9.82
N ASN A 111 3.86 -3.79 -8.56
CA ASN A 111 2.86 -2.94 -7.92
C ASN A 111 2.73 -1.57 -8.59
N SER A 112 3.83 -0.97 -9.06
CA SER A 112 3.77 0.27 -9.86
C SER A 112 3.05 0.08 -11.19
N PHE A 113 3.21 -1.09 -11.84
CA PHE A 113 2.41 -1.44 -13.01
C PHE A 113 0.93 -1.61 -12.66
N LEU A 114 0.61 -2.29 -11.56
CA LEU A 114 -0.79 -2.50 -11.12
C LEU A 114 -1.48 -1.17 -10.81
N LEU A 115 -0.78 -0.24 -10.14
CA LEU A 115 -1.29 1.08 -9.76
C LEU A 115 -1.78 1.91 -10.96
N ILE A 116 -1.09 1.82 -12.10
CA ILE A 116 -1.44 2.57 -13.32
C ILE A 116 -2.31 1.77 -14.28
N SER A 117 -2.42 0.47 -14.06
CA SER A 117 -3.22 -0.36 -14.92
C SER A 117 -4.70 0.00 -14.75
N LYS A 118 -5.49 -0.12 -15.81
CA LYS A 118 -6.96 0.04 -15.73
C LYS A 118 -7.63 -0.99 -14.82
N PHE A 119 -6.86 -1.92 -14.28
CA PHE A 119 -7.31 -2.96 -13.37
C PHE A 119 -6.94 -2.47 -11.97
N ILE A 120 -7.93 -1.99 -11.21
CA ILE A 120 -7.73 -1.76 -9.77
C ILE A 120 -7.45 -3.14 -9.19
N GLU A 121 -6.20 -3.40 -8.87
CA GLU A 121 -5.72 -4.71 -8.47
C GLU A 121 -4.97 -4.59 -7.16
N GLU A 122 -5.23 -5.53 -6.25
CA GLU A 122 -4.50 -5.64 -5.00
C GLU A 122 -2.99 -5.78 -5.26
N PHE A 123 -2.21 -5.01 -4.50
CA PHE A 123 -0.77 -5.09 -4.52
C PHE A 123 -0.27 -6.41 -3.96
N VAL A 124 0.92 -6.76 -4.43
CA VAL A 124 1.62 -7.99 -4.08
C VAL A 124 2.70 -7.69 -3.06
N LEU A 125 2.77 -8.51 -2.02
CA LEU A 125 3.66 -8.29 -0.87
C LEU A 125 4.82 -9.26 -0.80
N ASP A 126 4.70 -10.44 -1.41
CA ASP A 126 5.69 -11.50 -1.32
C ASP A 126 5.74 -12.36 -2.60
N LYS A 127 6.60 -13.38 -2.58
CA LYS A 127 6.77 -14.30 -3.71
C LYS A 127 5.52 -15.12 -4.03
N MET A 128 4.73 -15.50 -3.03
CA MET A 128 3.51 -16.29 -3.22
C MET A 128 2.42 -15.44 -3.86
N GLY A 129 2.21 -14.23 -3.36
CA GLY A 129 1.35 -13.23 -3.98
C GLY A 129 1.80 -12.93 -5.41
N LEU A 130 3.11 -12.87 -5.68
CA LEU A 130 3.64 -12.64 -7.02
C LEU A 130 3.28 -13.78 -7.96
N GLN A 131 3.44 -15.03 -7.51
CA GLN A 131 3.00 -16.19 -8.27
C GLN A 131 1.51 -16.10 -8.62
N ASN A 132 0.66 -15.89 -7.60
CA ASN A 132 -0.79 -15.79 -7.79
C ASN A 132 -1.16 -14.66 -8.76
N LYS A 133 -0.47 -13.52 -8.65
CA LYS A 133 -0.70 -12.38 -9.54
C LYS A 133 -0.27 -12.66 -10.98
N LEU A 134 0.85 -13.34 -11.19
CA LEU A 134 1.27 -13.74 -12.54
C LEU A 134 0.30 -14.77 -13.15
N GLU A 135 -0.23 -15.69 -12.34
CA GLU A 135 -1.27 -16.63 -12.77
C GLU A 135 -2.57 -15.91 -13.13
N ASP A 136 -3.00 -14.93 -12.33
CA ASP A 136 -4.16 -14.07 -12.62
C ASP A 136 -3.96 -13.26 -13.92
N LEU A 137 -2.83 -12.57 -14.06
CA LEU A 137 -2.51 -11.82 -15.28
C LEU A 137 -2.41 -12.73 -16.51
N ALA A 138 -2.00 -13.99 -16.34
CA ALA A 138 -1.98 -14.96 -17.42
C ALA A 138 -3.39 -15.27 -17.90
N ILE A 139 -4.39 -15.44 -17.03
CA ILE A 139 -5.74 -15.79 -17.48
C ILE A 139 -6.53 -14.61 -18.05
N LYS A 140 -6.06 -13.36 -17.84
CA LYS A 140 -6.73 -12.17 -18.39
C LYS A 140 -6.71 -12.14 -19.92
N PRO A 141 -7.81 -11.63 -20.54
CA PRO A 141 -7.92 -11.56 -22.00
C PRO A 141 -6.91 -10.57 -22.58
N VAL A 142 -6.54 -10.80 -23.84
CA VAL A 142 -5.85 -9.79 -24.64
C VAL A 142 -6.88 -8.74 -25.04
N SER A 143 -6.59 -7.46 -24.79
CA SER A 143 -7.44 -6.33 -25.20
C SER A 143 -6.60 -5.31 -25.95
N ASP A 144 -7.10 -4.78 -27.07
CA ASP A 144 -6.36 -3.88 -27.95
C ASP A 144 -4.96 -4.39 -28.34
N LYS A 145 -4.83 -5.71 -28.48
CA LYS A 145 -3.56 -6.43 -28.76
C LYS A 145 -2.54 -6.35 -27.62
N ILE A 146 -2.97 -6.02 -26.40
CA ILE A 146 -2.17 -5.96 -25.18
C ILE A 146 -2.51 -7.17 -24.30
N CYS A 147 -1.54 -8.04 -24.06
CA CYS A 147 -1.64 -9.11 -23.07
C CYS A 147 -1.17 -8.57 -21.71
N PRO A 148 -2.00 -8.62 -20.64
CA PRO A 148 -1.62 -8.07 -19.34
C PRO A 148 -0.35 -8.67 -18.73
N LEU A 149 -0.18 -9.99 -18.80
CA LEU A 149 1.03 -10.66 -18.31
C LEU A 149 2.29 -10.17 -19.04
N ILE A 150 2.23 -10.08 -20.38
CA ILE A 150 3.37 -9.63 -21.19
C ILE A 150 3.61 -8.13 -21.01
N ALA A 151 2.56 -7.32 -20.79
CA ALA A 151 2.69 -5.90 -20.48
C ALA A 151 3.34 -5.65 -19.12
N CYS A 152 2.94 -6.41 -18.09
CA CYS A 152 3.57 -6.38 -16.77
C CYS A 152 5.05 -6.78 -16.85
N SER A 153 5.38 -7.83 -17.60
CA SER A 153 6.78 -8.22 -17.78
C SER A 153 7.57 -7.18 -18.60
N GLU A 154 6.95 -6.53 -19.58
CA GLU A 154 7.57 -5.46 -20.38
C GLU A 154 7.85 -4.21 -19.54
N TRP A 155 6.94 -3.86 -18.64
CA TRP A 155 7.17 -2.82 -17.63
C TRP A 155 8.43 -3.13 -16.80
N CYS A 156 8.48 -4.32 -16.20
CA CYS A 156 9.63 -4.75 -15.40
C CYS A 156 10.93 -4.73 -16.24
N ARG A 157 10.88 -5.25 -17.47
CA ARG A 157 12.01 -5.28 -18.39
C ARG A 157 12.55 -3.89 -18.69
N SER A 158 11.67 -2.94 -19.00
CA SER A 158 12.01 -1.56 -19.33
C SER A 158 12.69 -0.87 -18.16
N GLU A 159 12.14 -1.02 -16.96
CA GLU A 159 12.68 -0.39 -15.75
C GLU A 159 14.01 -1.00 -15.31
N PHE A 160 14.16 -2.34 -15.35
CA PHE A 160 15.46 -2.98 -15.10
C PHE A 160 16.52 -2.52 -16.11
N TYR A 161 16.14 -2.39 -17.38
CA TYR A 161 17.06 -1.88 -18.40
C TYR A 161 17.47 -0.42 -18.13
N GLY A 162 16.53 0.44 -17.76
CA GLY A 162 16.80 1.84 -17.40
C GLY A 162 17.74 1.98 -16.20
N GLN A 163 17.66 1.05 -15.24
CA GLN A 163 18.49 1.04 -14.03
C GLN A 163 19.81 0.24 -14.20
N SER A 164 20.09 -0.30 -15.38
CA SER A 164 21.25 -1.18 -15.62
C SER A 164 22.62 -0.53 -15.40
N SER A 165 22.70 0.81 -15.54
CA SER A 165 23.91 1.57 -15.23
C SER A 165 24.28 1.55 -13.75
N GLN A 166 23.30 1.36 -12.87
CA GLN A 166 23.47 1.29 -11.42
C GLN A 166 23.73 -0.14 -10.94
N ASN A 167 23.21 -1.14 -11.66
CA ASN A 167 23.36 -2.54 -11.32
C ASN A 167 23.44 -3.42 -12.57
N LYS A 168 24.65 -3.93 -12.88
CA LYS A 168 24.88 -4.78 -14.06
C LYS A 168 23.97 -6.02 -14.10
N ASN A 169 23.54 -6.53 -12.95
CA ASN A 169 22.64 -7.68 -12.90
C ASN A 169 21.26 -7.37 -13.48
N PHE A 170 20.81 -6.11 -13.47
CA PHE A 170 19.54 -5.72 -14.07
C PHE A 170 19.53 -5.83 -15.59
N LEU A 171 20.68 -5.65 -16.25
CA LEU A 171 20.79 -5.90 -17.69
C LEU A 171 20.52 -7.37 -18.04
N SER A 172 21.10 -8.29 -17.26
CA SER A 172 20.86 -9.73 -17.43
C SER A 172 19.38 -10.07 -17.23
N LEU A 173 18.75 -9.53 -16.19
CA LEU A 173 17.32 -9.74 -15.93
C LEU A 173 16.45 -9.22 -17.08
N ALA A 174 16.75 -8.03 -17.61
CA ALA A 174 16.02 -7.46 -18.74
C ALA A 174 16.13 -8.35 -20.00
N GLU A 175 17.30 -8.91 -20.30
CA GLU A 175 17.45 -9.83 -21.44
C GLU A 175 16.78 -11.20 -21.20
N GLU A 176 16.77 -11.72 -19.96
CA GLU A 176 16.02 -12.93 -19.61
C GLU A 176 14.51 -12.74 -19.79
N ILE A 177 13.96 -11.61 -19.33
CA ILE A 177 12.54 -11.27 -19.53
C ILE A 177 12.22 -11.14 -21.02
N LYS A 178 13.09 -10.47 -21.80
CA LYS A 178 12.93 -10.34 -23.25
C LYS A 178 12.87 -11.69 -23.96
N SER A 179 13.76 -12.60 -23.59
CA SER A 179 13.76 -13.97 -24.12
C SER A 179 12.46 -14.69 -23.79
N TRP A 180 12.03 -14.60 -22.53
CA TRP A 180 10.75 -15.15 -22.07
C TRP A 180 9.55 -14.57 -22.85
N GLN A 181 9.51 -13.26 -23.12
CA GLN A 181 8.42 -12.63 -23.88
C GLN A 181 8.32 -13.16 -25.32
N ASN A 182 9.47 -13.38 -25.97
CA ASN A 182 9.52 -13.93 -27.33
C ASN A 182 8.99 -15.37 -27.38
N GLU A 183 9.24 -16.15 -26.33
CA GLU A 183 8.71 -17.51 -26.22
C GLU A 183 7.20 -17.52 -25.91
N VAL A 184 6.73 -16.63 -25.04
CA VAL A 184 5.35 -16.65 -24.51
C VAL A 184 4.34 -16.02 -25.47
N ILE A 185 4.74 -15.03 -26.29
CA ILE A 185 3.78 -14.35 -27.17
C ILE A 185 3.09 -15.29 -28.17
N ARG A 186 3.73 -16.40 -28.58
CA ARG A 186 3.11 -17.40 -29.47
C ARG A 186 1.87 -18.08 -28.88
N TYR A 187 1.74 -18.07 -27.55
CA TYR A 187 0.57 -18.56 -26.82
C TYR A 187 -0.45 -17.45 -26.57
N ARG A 188 -0.30 -16.28 -27.21
CA ARG A 188 -1.25 -15.16 -27.17
C ARG A 188 -1.34 -14.56 -28.56
N GLN A 189 -1.99 -15.26 -29.48
CA GLN A 189 -1.97 -14.95 -30.91
C GLN A 189 -2.45 -13.54 -31.26
N GLU A 190 -3.32 -12.96 -30.43
CA GLU A 190 -3.83 -11.59 -30.61
C GLU A 190 -2.90 -10.50 -30.07
N ALA A 191 -1.94 -10.86 -29.22
CA ALA A 191 -1.01 -9.91 -28.62
C ALA A 191 0.06 -9.48 -29.62
N ARG A 192 0.51 -8.23 -29.51
CA ARG A 192 1.59 -7.69 -30.34
C ARG A 192 2.65 -6.97 -29.50
N LEU A 193 3.90 -7.42 -29.56
CA LEU A 193 4.99 -6.85 -28.75
C LEU A 193 5.22 -5.36 -29.01
N ASP A 194 5.09 -4.90 -30.26
CA ASP A 194 5.23 -3.47 -30.60
C ASP A 194 4.14 -2.63 -29.93
N LYS A 195 2.89 -3.11 -29.93
CA LYS A 195 1.78 -2.45 -29.24
C LYS A 195 1.96 -2.45 -27.73
N ILE A 196 2.39 -3.57 -27.16
CA ILE A 196 2.70 -3.68 -25.72
C ILE A 196 3.80 -2.70 -25.31
N LYS A 197 4.88 -2.61 -26.10
CA LYS A 197 5.96 -1.65 -25.86
C LYS A 197 5.49 -0.21 -25.89
N CYS A 198 4.62 0.16 -26.84
CA CYS A 198 4.03 1.51 -26.88
C CYS A 198 3.16 1.78 -25.65
N PHE A 199 2.27 0.85 -25.29
CA PHE A 199 1.42 0.96 -24.11
C PHE A 199 2.23 1.15 -22.82
N VAL A 200 3.29 0.36 -22.63
CA VAL A 200 4.17 0.48 -21.44
C VAL A 200 4.84 1.85 -21.39
N ARG A 201 5.37 2.35 -22.52
CA ARG A 201 5.98 3.69 -22.58
C ARG A 201 4.99 4.79 -22.20
N GLU A 202 3.77 4.74 -22.73
CA GLU A 202 2.71 5.70 -22.39
C GLU A 202 2.29 5.60 -20.91
N SER A 203 2.35 4.40 -20.34
CA SER A 203 2.00 4.16 -18.93
C SER A 203 3.05 4.74 -17.97
N VAL A 204 4.31 4.87 -18.39
CA VAL A 204 5.37 5.50 -17.57
C VAL A 204 5.03 6.96 -17.24
N ASP A 205 4.47 7.69 -18.20
CA ASP A 205 4.10 9.09 -17.96
C ASP A 205 2.88 9.20 -17.04
N LYS A 206 1.90 8.29 -17.17
CA LYS A 206 0.79 8.19 -16.22
C LYS A 206 1.25 7.86 -14.81
N PHE A 207 2.24 6.96 -14.67
CA PHE A 207 2.83 6.66 -13.37
C PHE A 207 3.47 7.89 -12.73
N LYS A 208 4.21 8.69 -13.52
CA LYS A 208 4.80 9.94 -13.03
C LYS A 208 3.73 10.93 -12.58
N GLU A 209 2.67 11.11 -13.36
CA GLU A 209 1.55 12.01 -13.04
C GLU A 209 0.89 11.60 -11.73
N LEU A 210 0.46 10.33 -11.63
CA LEU A 210 -0.19 9.79 -10.44
C LEU A 210 0.70 9.90 -9.21
N ILE A 211 1.97 9.48 -9.33
CA ILE A 211 2.92 9.59 -8.22
C ILE A 211 3.12 11.03 -7.79
N ASN A 212 3.06 12.02 -8.70
CA ASN A 212 3.23 13.42 -8.36
C ASN A 212 2.03 14.00 -7.60
N GLU A 213 0.81 13.54 -7.89
CA GLU A 213 -0.42 13.98 -7.23
C GLU A 213 -0.62 13.33 -5.85
N GLU A 214 -0.12 12.11 -5.67
CA GLU A 214 -0.37 11.31 -4.48
C GLU A 214 0.51 11.67 -3.27
N GLU A 215 -0.01 11.40 -2.07
CA GLU A 215 0.75 11.46 -0.83
C GLU A 215 1.55 10.16 -0.63
N LEU A 216 2.87 10.26 -0.67
CA LEU A 216 3.78 9.14 -0.45
C LEU A 216 4.39 9.16 0.95
N ARG A 217 4.46 7.99 1.57
CA ARG A 217 5.01 7.84 2.92
C ARG A 217 5.95 6.63 2.98
N ILE A 218 7.14 6.82 3.52
CA ILE A 218 8.01 5.73 3.95
C ILE A 218 7.64 5.44 5.40
N GLN A 219 7.08 4.27 5.66
CA GLN A 219 6.84 3.77 7.00
C GLN A 219 8.04 2.91 7.42
N ILE A 220 8.65 3.25 8.55
CA ILE A 220 9.75 2.52 9.18
C ILE A 220 9.23 2.00 10.51
N GLU A 221 9.11 0.69 10.64
CA GLU A 221 8.64 0.03 11.84
C GLU A 221 9.84 -0.58 12.56
N ILE A 222 9.96 -0.27 13.84
CA ILE A 222 11.03 -0.75 14.70
C ILE A 222 10.38 -1.42 15.89
N GLU A 223 10.53 -2.73 15.97
CA GLU A 223 10.02 -3.54 17.07
C GLU A 223 11.17 -4.12 17.88
N PRO A 224 11.03 -4.25 19.21
CA PRO A 224 11.99 -4.99 20.01
C PRO A 224 11.89 -6.47 19.67
N GLU A 225 13.03 -7.14 19.47
CA GLU A 225 13.04 -8.59 19.33
C GLU A 225 12.80 -9.23 20.70
N VAL A 226 11.85 -10.18 20.73
CA VAL A 226 11.52 -10.96 21.91
C VAL A 226 11.99 -12.41 21.74
N ASP A 227 12.47 -13.03 22.82
CA ASP A 227 12.97 -14.41 22.78
C ASP A 227 11.83 -15.42 22.59
N GLY A 228 11.45 -15.61 21.33
CA GLY A 228 10.46 -16.59 20.90
C GLY A 228 10.97 -18.04 20.98
N LYS A 229 12.29 -18.27 21.07
CA LYS A 229 12.85 -19.62 21.15
C LYS A 229 12.68 -20.22 22.54
N ARG A 230 12.79 -19.40 23.58
CA ARG A 230 12.56 -19.80 24.97
C ARG A 230 11.19 -19.41 25.49
N ASN A 231 10.39 -18.71 24.67
CA ASN A 231 9.03 -18.26 24.95
C ASN A 231 8.96 -17.44 26.25
N THR A 232 10.00 -16.69 26.56
CA THR A 232 10.09 -15.90 27.81
C THR A 232 9.31 -14.60 27.71
N GLY A 233 9.01 -14.14 26.48
CA GLY A 233 8.42 -12.82 26.22
C GLY A 233 9.34 -11.66 26.60
N GLN A 234 10.60 -11.94 26.95
CA GLN A 234 11.56 -10.91 27.32
C GLN A 234 12.28 -10.36 26.08
N PRO A 235 12.53 -9.04 26.03
CA PRO A 235 13.36 -8.44 24.98
C PRO A 235 14.76 -9.05 25.01
N THR A 236 15.31 -9.42 23.85
CA THR A 236 16.71 -9.87 23.75
C THR A 236 17.71 -8.74 23.68
N GLY A 237 17.22 -7.49 23.57
CA GLY A 237 18.02 -6.30 23.32
C GLY A 237 18.37 -6.08 21.85
N LEU A 238 17.80 -6.86 20.92
CA LEU A 238 17.85 -6.60 19.48
C LEU A 238 16.58 -5.86 19.03
N PHE A 239 16.64 -5.27 17.83
CA PHE A 239 15.45 -4.73 17.16
C PHE A 239 15.24 -5.41 15.81
N PHE A 240 13.99 -5.50 15.36
CA PHE A 240 13.68 -5.73 13.96
C PHE A 240 13.22 -4.43 13.30
N LEU A 241 13.69 -4.21 12.08
CA LEU A 241 13.26 -3.11 11.24
C LEU A 241 12.52 -3.63 10.00
N ASN A 242 11.33 -3.07 9.76
CA ASN A 242 10.62 -3.14 8.49
C ASN A 242 10.57 -1.77 7.85
N MET A 243 10.62 -1.71 6.51
CA MET A 243 10.49 -0.45 5.78
C MET A 243 9.61 -0.62 4.55
N ASN A 244 8.51 0.12 4.53
CA ASN A 244 7.44 0.05 3.54
C ASN A 244 7.25 1.41 2.86
N LEU A 245 7.05 1.43 1.54
CA LEU A 245 6.64 2.61 0.79
C LEU A 245 5.13 2.54 0.56
N TRP A 246 4.41 3.53 1.05
CA TRP A 246 2.96 3.66 0.98
C TRP A 246 2.53 4.79 0.07
N ILE A 247 1.36 4.60 -0.53
CA ILE A 247 0.63 5.61 -1.28
C ILE A 247 -0.77 5.70 -0.69
N LYS A 248 -1.25 6.91 -0.42
CA LYS A 248 -2.49 7.15 0.34
C LYS A 248 -3.73 6.49 -0.26
N SER A 249 -3.79 6.37 -1.59
CA SER A 249 -4.94 5.76 -2.28
C SER A 249 -4.98 4.22 -2.22
N GLN A 250 -4.01 3.56 -1.58
CA GLN A 250 -3.92 2.10 -1.55
C GLN A 250 -3.86 1.56 -0.11
N GLU A 251 -4.48 0.41 0.11
CA GLU A 251 -4.51 -0.28 1.40
C GLU A 251 -3.26 -1.13 1.65
N LEU A 252 -2.43 -1.31 0.64
CA LEU A 252 -1.18 -2.09 0.70
C LEU A 252 0.02 -1.25 0.26
N PRO A 253 1.24 -1.56 0.75
CA PRO A 253 2.42 -0.82 0.38
C PRO A 253 2.79 -1.07 -1.09
N LEU A 254 3.15 0.01 -1.79
CA LEU A 254 3.68 -0.01 -3.15
C LEU A 254 4.97 -0.84 -3.24
N GLY A 255 5.80 -0.82 -2.20
CA GLY A 255 6.99 -1.67 -2.14
C GLY A 255 7.50 -1.88 -0.72
N ARG A 256 8.09 -3.05 -0.48
CA ARG A 256 8.80 -3.39 0.75
C ARG A 256 10.30 -3.35 0.50
N PHE A 257 11.02 -2.56 1.29
CA PHE A 257 12.46 -2.34 1.13
C PHE A 257 13.30 -2.99 2.22
N ALA A 258 12.68 -3.31 3.36
CA ALA A 258 13.27 -4.09 4.44
C ALA A 258 12.15 -4.87 5.14
N GLU A 259 12.42 -6.13 5.48
CA GLU A 259 11.53 -6.99 6.25
C GLU A 259 12.37 -7.77 7.27
N LYS A 260 12.03 -7.60 8.55
CA LYS A 260 12.66 -8.23 9.71
C LYS A 260 14.18 -8.11 9.71
N VAL A 261 14.71 -6.95 9.34
CA VAL A 261 16.16 -6.71 9.41
C VAL A 261 16.56 -6.57 10.87
N VAL A 262 17.45 -7.45 11.33
CA VAL A 262 17.97 -7.40 12.70
C VAL A 262 18.91 -6.21 12.84
N LEU A 263 18.57 -5.31 13.76
CA LEU A 263 19.46 -4.28 14.26
C LEU A 263 20.03 -4.74 15.59
N GLN A 264 21.34 -4.90 15.63
CA GLN A 264 22.05 -5.29 16.84
C GLN A 264 22.77 -4.07 17.42
N PRO A 265 22.37 -3.62 18.62
CA PRO A 265 23.12 -2.61 19.35
C PRO A 265 24.54 -3.07 19.67
N GLU A 266 25.47 -2.11 19.70
CA GLU A 266 26.82 -2.38 20.18
C GLU A 266 26.79 -2.60 21.70
N GLN A 267 27.68 -3.46 22.20
CA GLN A 267 27.80 -3.68 23.63
C GLN A 267 28.53 -2.48 24.24
N PHE A 268 27.86 -1.75 25.12
CA PHE A 268 28.43 -0.60 25.80
C PHE A 268 29.03 -1.01 27.16
N GLU A 269 30.14 -0.39 27.52
CA GLU A 269 30.71 -0.51 28.87
C GLU A 269 29.76 0.10 29.91
N GLU A 270 29.73 -0.47 31.12
CA GLU A 270 28.91 0.04 32.21
C GLU A 270 29.34 1.47 32.60
N GLY A 271 28.49 2.46 32.30
CA GLY A 271 28.68 3.85 32.75
C GLY A 271 28.37 4.93 31.71
N ASN A 272 28.27 4.59 30.42
CA ASN A 272 28.02 5.59 29.37
C ASN A 272 26.51 5.80 29.12
N PHE A 273 25.89 6.66 29.94
CA PHE A 273 24.45 6.96 29.88
C PHE A 273 24.00 7.62 28.56
N GLU A 274 24.90 8.37 27.91
CA GLU A 274 24.57 9.10 26.67
C GLU A 274 24.53 8.16 25.45
N GLU A 275 25.36 7.12 25.44
CA GLU A 275 25.32 6.06 24.43
C GLU A 275 24.08 5.18 24.55
N LYS A 276 23.67 4.84 25.79
CA LYS A 276 22.40 4.11 26.03
C LYS A 276 21.16 4.88 25.58
N ARG A 277 21.20 6.22 25.65
CA ARG A 277 20.11 7.11 25.22
C ARG A 277 19.98 7.28 23.71
N ASN A 278 20.99 6.87 22.93
CA ASN A 278 21.00 7.05 21.47
C ASN A 278 21.19 5.71 20.75
N ILE A 279 20.90 4.61 21.44
CA ILE A 279 21.22 3.25 21.00
C ILE A 279 20.52 2.89 19.70
N LEU A 280 19.26 3.30 19.54
CA LEU A 280 18.48 3.01 18.34
C LEU A 280 19.00 3.84 17.16
N ARG A 281 19.25 5.14 17.37
CA ARG A 281 19.84 6.04 16.38
C ARG A 281 21.18 5.52 15.89
N MET A 282 22.06 5.08 16.79
CA MET A 282 23.36 4.51 16.42
C MET A 282 23.20 3.26 15.55
N CYS A 283 22.23 2.40 15.86
CA CYS A 283 21.92 1.23 15.03
C CYS A 283 21.47 1.64 13.62
N LEU A 284 20.64 2.67 13.50
CA LEU A 284 20.12 3.16 12.22
C LEU A 284 21.20 3.89 11.38
N GLU A 285 22.14 4.57 12.03
CA GLU A 285 23.27 5.26 11.39
C GLU A 285 24.42 4.29 11.00
N LYS A 286 24.49 3.11 11.63
CA LYS A 286 25.57 2.16 11.43
C LYS A 286 25.74 1.80 9.96
N SER A 287 26.96 1.99 9.46
CA SER A 287 27.31 1.71 8.05
C SER A 287 26.37 2.35 7.03
N ASP A 288 25.82 3.53 7.34
CA ASP A 288 24.85 4.25 6.51
C ASP A 288 23.57 3.44 6.18
N PHE A 289 23.22 2.45 7.01
CA PHE A 289 22.15 1.48 6.76
C PHE A 289 20.80 2.13 6.42
N LEU A 290 20.26 2.97 7.30
CA LEU A 290 18.96 3.60 7.06
C LEU A 290 19.02 4.58 5.87
N SER A 291 20.14 5.32 5.75
CA SER A 291 20.38 6.24 4.64
C SER A 291 20.32 5.51 3.29
N ASP A 292 20.92 4.32 3.19
CA ASP A 292 20.91 3.51 1.97
C ASP A 292 19.52 2.97 1.63
N LEU A 293 18.73 2.55 2.62
CA LEU A 293 17.35 2.13 2.40
C LEU A 293 16.47 3.29 1.87
N ILE A 294 16.50 4.45 2.55
CA ILE A 294 15.74 5.64 2.13
C ILE A 294 16.15 6.08 0.71
N ARG A 295 17.45 6.02 0.41
CA ARG A 295 17.94 6.31 -0.95
C ARG A 295 17.43 5.31 -1.97
N LYS A 296 17.46 4.00 -1.70
CA LYS A 296 16.91 2.99 -2.61
C LYS A 296 15.44 3.27 -2.92
N THR A 297 14.63 3.59 -1.92
CA THR A 297 13.22 3.95 -2.11
C THR A 297 13.04 5.24 -2.88
N ARG A 298 13.85 6.27 -2.61
CA ARG A 298 13.79 7.53 -3.37
C ARG A 298 14.17 7.35 -4.83
N TYR A 299 15.21 6.57 -5.13
CA TYR A 299 15.68 6.36 -6.50
C TYR A 299 14.79 5.42 -7.31
N SER A 300 13.92 4.63 -6.66
CA SER A 300 12.89 3.86 -7.37
C SER A 300 11.68 4.73 -7.77
N LEU A 301 11.52 5.91 -7.17
CA LEU A 301 10.41 6.82 -7.48
C LEU A 301 10.75 7.75 -8.66
N PRO A 302 9.78 8.07 -9.53
CA PRO A 302 9.99 9.01 -10.62
C PRO A 302 10.45 10.38 -10.13
N GLN A 303 11.39 10.99 -10.87
CA GLN A 303 11.98 12.29 -10.57
C GLN A 303 12.59 12.41 -9.15
N ASN A 304 12.84 11.27 -8.48
CA ASN A 304 13.31 11.22 -7.09
C ASN A 304 12.38 11.97 -6.11
N LYS A 305 11.05 11.88 -6.32
CA LYS A 305 10.03 12.48 -5.44
C LYS A 305 10.33 12.11 -3.99
N LYS A 306 10.23 13.09 -3.09
CA LYS A 306 10.52 12.93 -1.67
C LYS A 306 9.25 12.51 -0.93
N PRO A 307 9.16 11.27 -0.44
CA PRO A 307 8.08 10.88 0.46
C PRO A 307 8.27 11.49 1.85
N ALA A 308 7.20 11.60 2.63
CA ALA A 308 7.34 11.80 4.07
C ALA A 308 7.87 10.51 4.73
N ILE A 309 8.46 10.63 5.92
CA ILE A 309 8.95 9.48 6.68
C ILE A 309 8.15 9.37 7.98
N GLU A 310 7.61 8.19 8.25
CA GLU A 310 6.91 7.86 9.48
C GLU A 310 7.67 6.77 10.21
N PHE A 311 8.19 7.09 11.39
CA PHE A 311 8.79 6.12 12.28
C PHE A 311 7.73 5.57 13.23
N PHE A 312 7.71 4.27 13.43
CA PHE A 312 7.00 3.58 14.50
C PHE A 312 8.05 2.93 15.38
N ILE A 313 8.26 3.49 16.56
CA ILE A 313 9.34 3.08 17.47
C ILE A 313 8.78 2.63 18.81
N PRO A 314 9.54 1.82 19.57
CA PRO A 314 9.11 1.42 20.89
C PRO A 314 9.05 2.64 21.82
N LEU A 315 8.07 2.66 22.73
CA LEU A 315 7.81 3.81 23.62
C LEU A 315 9.06 4.27 24.40
N GLU A 316 9.91 3.33 24.79
CA GLU A 316 11.13 3.62 25.54
C GLU A 316 12.17 4.45 24.75
N PHE A 317 12.11 4.45 23.41
CA PHE A 317 13.03 5.18 22.53
C PHE A 317 12.47 6.49 21.98
N TYR A 318 11.31 6.96 22.45
CA TYR A 318 10.70 8.20 21.99
C TYR A 318 11.53 9.47 22.21
N HIS A 319 12.46 9.41 23.17
CA HIS A 319 13.35 10.51 23.48
C HIS A 319 14.48 10.67 22.44
N GLU A 320 14.67 9.68 21.55
CA GLU A 320 15.72 9.71 20.55
C GLU A 320 15.40 10.69 19.41
N SER A 321 16.34 11.60 19.12
CA SER A 321 16.22 12.56 18.02
C SER A 321 16.47 11.91 16.65
N LEU A 322 15.55 11.09 16.16
CA LEU A 322 15.66 10.41 14.85
C LEU A 322 15.74 11.39 13.66
N GLU A 323 15.25 12.61 13.83
CA GLU A 323 15.37 13.69 12.84
C GLU A 323 16.83 14.14 12.63
N LYS A 324 17.71 13.87 13.61
CA LYS A 324 19.15 14.17 13.57
C LYS A 324 19.98 13.03 12.98
N ILE A 325 19.36 11.97 12.48
CA ILE A 325 20.08 10.92 11.75
C ILE A 325 20.83 11.55 10.58
N SER A 326 22.15 11.40 10.57
CA SER A 326 22.99 11.89 9.47
C SER A 326 22.82 10.99 8.25
N PHE A 327 22.40 11.56 7.11
CA PHE A 327 22.25 10.82 5.85
C PHE A 327 23.09 11.43 4.71
N MET A 328 23.48 10.60 3.75
CA MET A 328 24.28 11.02 2.59
C MET A 328 23.38 11.60 1.47
N ARG A 329 23.51 12.91 1.22
CA ARG A 329 22.92 13.63 0.09
C ARG A 329 23.97 13.91 -0.99
N GLY A 330 24.12 12.97 -1.93
CA GLY A 330 25.17 13.06 -2.94
C GLY A 330 26.56 13.00 -2.30
N LYS A 331 27.30 14.13 -2.32
CA LYS A 331 28.63 14.25 -1.69
C LYS A 331 28.62 14.91 -0.30
N LYS A 332 27.46 15.33 0.22
CA LYS A 332 27.33 16.02 1.51
C LYS A 332 26.55 15.15 2.51
N ARG A 333 26.83 15.30 3.81
CA ARG A 333 25.98 14.80 4.89
C ARG A 333 25.01 15.89 5.35
N GLU A 334 23.77 15.51 5.61
CA GLU A 334 22.73 16.39 6.15
C GLU A 334 21.90 15.60 7.16
N PHE A 335 21.14 16.28 8.03
CA PHE A 335 20.19 15.62 8.93
C PHE A 335 18.89 15.27 8.23
N LEU A 336 18.33 14.10 8.57
CA LEU A 336 17.14 13.56 7.94
C LEU A 336 15.96 14.56 7.97
N GLY A 337 15.73 15.20 9.13
CA GLY A 337 14.63 16.16 9.32
C GLY A 337 14.78 17.47 8.57
N LYS A 338 15.98 17.78 8.04
CA LYS A 338 16.17 18.92 7.15
C LYS A 338 15.80 18.59 5.70
N GLU A 339 15.88 17.33 5.29
CA GLU A 339 15.60 16.90 3.92
C GLU A 339 14.18 16.35 3.73
N TYR A 340 13.64 15.71 4.77
CA TYR A 340 12.37 15.01 4.77
C TYR A 340 11.45 15.53 5.87
N VAL A 341 10.14 15.48 5.61
CA VAL A 341 9.12 15.63 6.67
C VAL A 341 9.10 14.32 7.46
N ILE A 342 9.25 14.41 8.77
CA ILE A 342 9.32 13.25 9.68
C ILE A 342 8.14 13.28 10.64
N PHE A 343 7.53 12.11 10.84
CA PHE A 343 6.55 11.82 11.88
C PHE A 343 7.09 10.68 12.74
N ILE A 344 6.88 10.76 14.06
CA ILE A 344 7.31 9.75 15.03
C ILE A 344 6.07 9.26 15.78
N ASN A 345 5.84 7.96 15.71
CA ASN A 345 4.70 7.23 16.26
C ASN A 345 5.18 6.04 17.10
N SER A 346 4.26 5.44 17.87
CA SER A 346 4.56 4.31 18.76
C SER A 346 4.22 3.03 18.04
N TYR A 347 5.15 2.09 18.08
CA TYR A 347 4.92 0.76 17.56
C TYR A 347 3.77 0.08 18.30
N GLU A 348 3.82 0.09 19.64
CA GLU A 348 2.83 -0.54 20.51
C GLU A 348 1.44 0.02 20.24
N ARG A 349 1.26 1.34 20.21
CA ARG A 349 -0.07 1.93 20.01
C ARG A 349 -0.70 1.63 18.65
N TYR A 350 0.11 1.41 17.63
CA TYR A 350 -0.38 1.25 16.26
C TYR A 350 -0.55 -0.21 15.87
N PHE A 351 0.34 -1.09 16.32
CA PHE A 351 0.39 -2.49 15.90
C PHE A 351 -0.07 -3.48 16.97
N ASP A 352 -0.12 -3.11 18.25
CA ASP A 352 -0.62 -4.00 19.30
C ASP A 352 -2.15 -4.19 19.15
N PRO A 353 -2.63 -5.43 18.92
CA PRO A 353 -4.04 -5.73 18.80
C PRO A 353 -4.85 -5.36 20.04
N ASP A 354 -4.29 -5.53 21.24
CA ASP A 354 -4.98 -5.25 22.49
C ASP A 354 -5.20 -3.73 22.63
N PHE A 355 -4.21 -2.93 22.22
CA PHE A 355 -4.38 -1.47 22.13
C PHE A 355 -5.39 -1.06 21.08
N ARG A 356 -5.46 -1.75 19.94
CA ARG A 356 -6.42 -1.45 18.87
C ARG A 356 -7.85 -1.76 19.29
N GLU A 357 -8.07 -2.90 19.94
CA GLU A 357 -9.37 -3.30 20.48
C GLU A 357 -9.85 -2.29 21.55
N ILE A 358 -8.99 -1.96 22.51
CA ILE A 358 -9.26 -0.92 23.52
C ILE A 358 -9.57 0.43 22.85
N ARG A 359 -8.80 0.85 21.84
CA ARG A 359 -9.04 2.10 21.11
C ARG A 359 -10.41 2.11 20.42
N ASP A 360 -10.75 1.04 19.72
CA ASP A 360 -11.97 0.93 18.93
C ASP A 360 -13.21 0.87 19.82
N GLU A 361 -13.13 0.14 20.95
CA GLU A 361 -14.16 0.15 21.99
C GLU A 361 -14.38 1.56 22.57
N ILE A 362 -13.30 2.26 22.91
CA ILE A 362 -13.46 3.62 23.46
C ILE A 362 -13.95 4.60 22.38
N TYR A 363 -13.59 4.41 21.12
CA TYR A 363 -14.10 5.23 20.02
C TYR A 363 -15.62 5.06 19.83
N GLU A 364 -16.14 3.83 19.87
CA GLU A 364 -17.58 3.58 19.80
C GLU A 364 -18.31 4.08 21.07
N GLN A 365 -17.70 3.97 22.25
CA GLN A 365 -18.23 4.57 23.48
C GLN A 365 -18.28 6.10 23.40
N LYS A 366 -17.25 6.76 22.84
CA LYS A 366 -17.28 8.20 22.58
C LYS A 366 -18.35 8.56 21.57
N LYS A 367 -18.44 7.85 20.46
CA LYS A 367 -19.49 8.09 19.47
C LYS A 367 -20.89 7.99 20.10
N ALA A 368 -21.11 7.03 21.00
CA ALA A 368 -22.34 6.92 21.78
C ALA A 368 -22.56 8.10 22.75
N LEU A 369 -21.51 8.53 23.47
CA LEU A 369 -21.52 9.70 24.37
C LEU A 369 -21.83 11.02 23.64
N TRP A 370 -21.37 11.16 22.39
CA TRP A 370 -21.51 12.40 21.62
C TRP A 370 -22.81 12.45 20.81
N LEU A 371 -23.41 11.29 20.53
CA LEU A 371 -24.72 11.18 19.89
C LEU A 371 -25.87 11.32 20.90
N ASN A 372 -25.67 10.89 22.15
CA ASN A 372 -26.67 10.98 23.20
C ASN A 372 -26.21 11.97 24.26
N ASN A 373 -26.65 13.22 24.15
CA ASN A 373 -26.41 14.32 25.10
C ASN A 373 -27.04 14.09 26.50
N ASP A 374 -27.26 12.84 26.91
CA ASP A 374 -27.90 12.51 28.18
C ASP A 374 -26.93 11.83 29.14
N THR A 375 -26.96 12.35 30.36
CA THR A 375 -26.31 11.83 31.56
C THR A 375 -26.53 10.34 31.71
N LEU A 376 -25.48 9.54 31.50
CA LEU A 376 -25.50 8.13 31.87
C LEU A 376 -24.98 7.94 33.30
N ASN A 377 -25.89 7.45 34.15
CA ASN A 377 -25.56 6.66 35.34
C ASN A 377 -24.93 5.35 34.87
N SER A 378 -23.62 5.30 34.72
CA SER A 378 -22.88 4.04 34.62
C SER A 378 -21.57 4.20 35.36
N GLU A 379 -21.37 3.35 36.37
CA GLU A 379 -20.11 3.20 37.09
C GLU A 379 -19.00 2.93 36.08
N ILE A 380 -18.12 3.91 35.91
CA ILE A 380 -16.92 3.75 35.11
C ILE A 380 -15.98 2.86 35.92
N TYR A 381 -15.85 1.59 35.52
CA TYR A 381 -14.82 0.72 36.08
C TYR A 381 -13.45 1.14 35.53
N TYR A 382 -12.81 2.10 36.20
CA TYR A 382 -11.36 2.20 36.16
C TYR A 382 -10.82 1.18 37.17
N ILE A 383 -10.04 0.19 36.72
CA ILE A 383 -9.15 -0.51 37.65
C ILE A 383 -7.98 0.45 37.91
N GLY A 384 -8.18 1.31 38.91
CA GLY A 384 -7.26 2.37 39.32
C GLY A 384 -7.97 3.44 40.13
N ILE A 385 -7.25 4.09 41.06
CA ILE A 385 -7.82 5.08 41.99
C ILE A 385 -8.33 6.29 41.21
N LYS A 386 -9.51 6.79 41.59
CA LYS A 386 -10.19 7.95 40.99
C LYS A 386 -9.30 9.20 41.03
N PRO A 387 -9.05 9.89 39.90
CA PRO A 387 -8.21 11.09 39.86
C PRO A 387 -8.83 12.25 40.65
N SER A 388 -7.97 13.11 41.19
CA SER A 388 -8.37 14.28 41.96
C SER A 388 -8.89 15.41 41.06
N LYS A 389 -9.60 16.37 41.64
CA LYS A 389 -10.08 17.55 40.91
C LYS A 389 -8.94 18.40 40.32
N SER A 390 -7.78 18.41 41.00
CA SER A 390 -6.55 19.04 40.51
C SER A 390 -5.99 18.32 39.29
N ASP A 391 -6.08 16.98 39.25
CA ASP A 391 -5.65 16.20 38.08
C ASP A 391 -6.55 16.50 36.88
N LEU A 392 -7.85 16.70 37.12
CA LEU A 392 -8.83 17.05 36.08
C LEU A 392 -8.64 18.46 35.54
N GLU A 393 -8.37 19.45 36.41
CA GLU A 393 -8.11 20.84 36.01
C GLU A 393 -6.77 20.97 35.24
N MET A 394 -5.72 20.23 35.65
CA MET A 394 -4.43 20.20 34.96
C MET A 394 -4.49 19.50 33.59
N ILE A 395 -5.41 18.55 33.41
CA ILE A 395 -5.70 17.88 32.12
C ILE A 395 -6.51 18.79 31.19
N GLU A 396 -7.37 19.67 31.71
CA GLU A 396 -8.17 20.62 30.92
C GLU A 396 -7.32 21.77 30.34
N GLU A 397 -6.27 22.19 31.03
CA GLU A 397 -5.33 23.24 30.58
C GLU A 397 -4.39 22.78 29.45
N ALA A 398 -4.20 21.47 29.25
CA ALA A 398 -3.39 20.93 28.17
C ALA A 398 -4.25 20.66 26.91
N LYS A 399 -4.37 21.65 26.01
CA LYS A 399 -5.01 21.46 24.68
C LYS A 399 -4.08 21.74 23.50
N ALA A 400 -3.80 20.64 22.79
CA ALA A 400 -3.77 20.44 21.33
C ALA A 400 -2.60 20.90 20.45
N ILE A 401 -1.69 21.80 20.84
CA ILE A 401 -0.35 21.95 20.21
C ILE A 401 0.64 22.47 21.25
N ALA A 402 1.66 21.68 21.62
CA ALA A 402 2.81 22.20 22.36
C ALA A 402 3.92 22.57 21.38
N VAL A 403 4.27 23.85 21.30
CA VAL A 403 5.43 24.33 20.55
C VAL A 403 6.63 24.38 21.50
N TRP A 404 7.67 23.59 21.21
CA TRP A 404 8.87 23.56 22.03
C TRP A 404 9.89 24.57 21.49
N SER A 405 10.40 25.43 22.37
CA SER A 405 11.63 26.19 22.13
C SER A 405 12.78 25.50 22.84
N ARG A 406 13.93 25.32 22.16
CA ARG A 406 15.14 24.72 22.77
C ARG A 406 16.05 25.74 23.47
N CYS A 407 15.65 27.02 23.55
CA CYS A 407 16.38 28.01 24.35
C CYS A 407 16.02 27.86 25.84
N LEU A 408 16.99 27.45 26.66
CA LEU A 408 16.87 27.39 28.13
C LEU A 408 16.39 28.71 28.78
N GLU A 409 16.56 29.84 28.08
CA GLU A 409 16.22 31.17 28.55
C GLU A 409 14.79 31.63 28.20
N ASN A 410 14.06 30.90 27.34
CA ASN A 410 12.68 31.25 26.95
C ASN A 410 11.70 30.13 27.35
N SER A 411 10.71 30.47 28.17
CA SER A 411 9.64 29.56 28.60
C SER A 411 8.73 29.13 27.44
N LEU A 412 8.03 28.02 27.64
CA LEU A 412 6.93 27.52 26.80
C LEU A 412 6.04 28.70 26.36
N THR A 413 5.91 28.93 25.05
CA THR A 413 4.95 29.90 24.53
C THR A 413 3.72 29.13 24.10
N GLU A 414 2.70 29.11 24.96
CA GLU A 414 1.38 28.60 24.60
C GLU A 414 0.86 29.38 23.39
N GLY A 415 0.58 28.68 22.30
CA GLY A 415 -0.07 29.30 21.15
C GLY A 415 -1.47 29.76 21.58
N ASN A 416 -1.75 31.07 21.47
CA ASN A 416 -3.06 31.65 21.78
C ASN A 416 -4.22 30.73 21.37
N ASP A 417 -5.22 30.56 22.24
CA ASP A 417 -6.43 29.76 22.06
C ASP A 417 -7.03 29.83 20.65
N ILE A 418 -6.59 28.95 19.74
CA ILE A 418 -7.13 28.83 18.39
C ILE A 418 -8.45 28.07 18.49
N LYS A 419 -9.57 28.71 18.16
CA LYS A 419 -10.89 28.10 18.21
C LYS A 419 -10.97 26.91 17.25
N ILE A 420 -11.73 25.87 17.60
CA ILE A 420 -11.94 24.65 16.77
C ILE A 420 -12.36 24.98 15.32
N SER A 421 -13.06 26.08 15.09
CA SER A 421 -13.44 26.56 13.74
C SER A 421 -12.26 26.98 12.86
N GLU A 422 -11.13 27.33 13.45
CA GLU A 422 -9.91 27.78 12.76
C GLU A 422 -8.98 26.61 12.37
N TRP A 423 -9.30 25.38 12.82
CA TRP A 423 -8.58 24.15 12.47
C TRP A 423 -8.69 23.75 11.01
N LYS A 424 -9.68 24.24 10.24
CA LYS A 424 -9.78 23.91 8.81
C LYS A 424 -8.58 24.37 7.97
N ASN A 425 -7.77 25.30 8.47
CA ASN A 425 -6.61 25.87 7.77
C ASN A 425 -5.27 25.58 8.48
N TRP A 426 -5.21 24.54 9.32
CA TRP A 426 -4.03 24.18 10.12
C TRP A 426 -2.72 24.00 9.32
N PRO A 427 -2.69 23.47 8.08
CA PRO A 427 -1.44 23.34 7.32
C PRO A 427 -0.78 24.70 7.02
N ASP A 428 -1.58 25.72 6.70
CA ASP A 428 -1.10 27.08 6.43
C ASP A 428 -0.61 27.79 7.70
N THR A 429 -1.24 27.50 8.85
CA THR A 429 -0.85 28.06 10.15
C THR A 429 0.49 27.48 10.63
N ILE A 430 0.69 26.16 10.50
CA ILE A 430 1.98 25.50 10.77
C ILE A 430 3.06 26.04 9.83
N HIS A 431 2.75 26.21 8.54
CA HIS A 431 3.67 26.79 7.57
C HIS A 431 4.11 28.22 7.92
N LYS A 432 3.19 29.05 8.43
CA LYS A 432 3.49 30.41 8.92
C LYS A 432 4.33 30.41 10.19
N LEU A 433 4.09 29.48 11.12
CA LEU A 433 4.88 29.35 12.35
C LEU A 433 6.32 28.92 12.07
N ARG A 434 6.53 27.99 11.13
CA ARG A 434 7.87 27.58 10.67
C ARG A 434 8.65 28.69 9.96
N LYS A 435 7.96 29.67 9.38
CA LYS A 435 8.59 30.85 8.74
C LYS A 435 9.11 31.89 9.73
N LYS A 436 8.76 31.81 11.03
CA LYS A 436 9.12 32.84 12.02
C LYS A 436 10.53 32.73 12.62
N GLY A 437 11.30 31.67 12.34
CA GLY A 437 12.72 31.60 12.70
C GLY A 437 13.15 30.28 13.34
N GLU A 438 14.42 29.94 13.12
CA GLU A 438 15.13 28.72 13.51
C GLU A 438 15.11 28.56 15.05
N ASP A 439 14.79 27.36 15.55
CA ASP A 439 14.67 26.94 16.97
C ASP A 439 13.25 26.65 17.49
N LEU A 440 12.23 26.66 16.61
CA LEU A 440 10.89 26.16 16.94
C LEU A 440 10.68 24.73 16.43
N GLU A 441 10.52 23.79 17.37
CA GLU A 441 10.04 22.44 17.08
C GLU A 441 8.52 22.41 17.30
N ILE A 442 7.77 22.27 16.20
CA ILE A 442 6.31 22.22 16.24
C ILE A 442 5.89 20.76 16.22
N THR A 443 5.51 20.25 17.39
CA THR A 443 4.99 18.89 17.57
C THR A 443 3.48 18.95 17.70
N LEU A 444 2.77 18.29 16.76
CA LEU A 444 1.34 18.07 16.87
C LEU A 444 1.12 16.91 17.85
N PHE A 445 0.75 17.22 19.09
CA PHE A 445 0.24 16.23 20.01
C PHE A 445 -1.23 15.96 19.65
N TRP A 446 -1.48 14.87 18.94
CA TRP A 446 -2.81 14.25 18.86
C TRP A 446 -3.19 13.54 20.18
N ASP A 447 -2.62 14.01 21.30
CA ASP A 447 -2.18 13.15 22.42
C ASP A 447 -2.94 13.43 23.74
N ASP A 448 -3.95 14.32 23.76
CA ASP A 448 -4.75 14.61 24.97
C ASP A 448 -6.21 14.15 24.88
N LEU A 449 -6.54 13.17 24.03
CA LEU A 449 -7.86 12.53 24.06
C LEU A 449 -7.88 11.14 24.70
N TYR A 450 -6.76 10.57 25.17
CA TYR A 450 -6.75 9.25 25.83
C TYR A 450 -5.67 9.06 26.90
N PRO A 451 -5.97 8.35 28.01
CA PRO A 451 -5.08 8.25 29.15
C PRO A 451 -3.85 7.40 28.82
N LYS A 452 -2.68 7.90 29.23
CA LYS A 452 -1.39 7.21 29.14
C LYS A 452 -1.43 5.86 29.86
N PRO A 453 -0.83 4.78 29.33
CA PRO A 453 -0.60 3.57 30.09
C PRO A 453 0.41 3.83 31.23
N SER A 454 0.17 3.22 32.38
CA SER A 454 1.06 3.30 33.55
C SER A 454 2.42 2.65 33.27
N GLN A 455 3.46 3.13 33.96
CA GLN A 455 4.87 2.71 33.85
C GLN A 455 5.20 1.25 34.27
N ARG A 456 4.24 0.33 34.36
CA ARG A 456 4.52 -1.08 34.70
C ARG A 456 3.81 -2.04 33.75
N CYS A 457 4.58 -2.67 32.86
CA CYS A 457 4.21 -3.93 32.23
C CYS A 457 4.00 -4.99 33.33
N ARG A 458 2.89 -5.73 33.28
CA ARG A 458 2.79 -7.04 33.94
C ARG A 458 2.48 -8.09 32.89
N PRO A 459 3.05 -9.31 33.00
CA PRO A 459 2.72 -10.40 32.10
C PRO A 459 1.27 -10.86 32.32
N LEU A 460 0.63 -11.28 31.23
CA LEU A 460 -0.63 -12.02 31.21
C LEU A 460 -0.46 -13.30 32.04
N ASN A 461 -1.10 -13.36 33.22
CA ASN A 461 -1.28 -14.62 33.93
C ASN A 461 -2.47 -15.35 33.30
N THR A 462 -2.17 -16.28 32.40
CA THR A 462 -3.10 -17.33 31.99
C THR A 462 -3.34 -18.28 33.16
N ASN A 463 -4.59 -18.35 33.63
CA ASN A 463 -5.19 -19.37 34.50
C ASN A 463 -4.55 -19.62 35.87
N VAL A 464 -5.20 -19.15 36.93
CA VAL A 464 -5.39 -19.96 38.15
C VAL A 464 -6.86 -19.83 38.58
N VAL A 465 -7.52 -20.98 38.64
CA VAL A 465 -8.83 -21.19 39.24
C VAL A 465 -8.67 -21.14 40.76
N GLU A 466 -9.53 -20.34 41.39
CA GLU A 466 -9.70 -20.04 42.83
C GLU A 466 -8.54 -19.36 43.58
#